data_AF-A0A9P5Q280-F1
#
_entry.id   AF-A0A9P5Q280-F1
#
_cell.length_a   1.000
_cell.length_b   1.000
_cell.length_c   1.000
_cell.angle_alpha   90.00
_cell.angle_beta   90.00
_cell.angle_gamma   90.00
#
_symmetry.space_group_name_H-M   'P 1'
#
loop_
_entity.id
_entity.type
_entity.pdbx_description
1 polymer ?
#
loop_
_entity_poly.entity_id
_entity_poly.type
_entity_poly.pdbx_seq_one_letter_code
_entity_poly.pdbx_strand_id
1 'polypeptide(L)'
;DLGKLDEEIQRSRDTLRSLEKQHEELKRCREETQSLLSPVRRLPMEVLEQVFGLACFSDSTCLSPSTYDYALDITINTAGAWTLDLSQVCSVWRQIIRSRPSLW
;
A
#
# COMPACT_ATOMS: atom_id res chain seq x y z
N ASP A 1 44.40 4.61 30.12
CA ASP A 1 44.52 4.50 28.66
C ASP A 1 43.38 5.32 28.05
N LEU A 2 43.55 6.65 28.02
CA LEU A 2 42.49 7.62 27.66
C LEU A 2 42.07 7.51 26.19
N GLY A 3 43.03 7.24 25.29
CA GLY A 3 42.75 7.14 23.85
C GLY A 3 41.73 6.06 23.49
N LYS A 4 41.76 4.92 24.18
CA LYS A 4 40.75 3.87 23.99
C LYS A 4 39.34 4.31 24.38
N LEU A 5 39.20 5.11 25.44
CA LEU A 5 37.91 5.66 25.86
C LEU A 5 37.42 6.70 24.83
N ASP A 6 38.30 7.55 24.32
CA ASP A 6 37.96 8.53 23.29
C ASP A 6 37.49 7.85 21.99
N GLU A 7 38.15 6.75 21.58
CA GLU A 7 37.72 5.93 20.45
C GLU A 7 36.34 5.29 20.66
N GLU A 8 36.08 4.75 21.86
CA GLU A 8 34.78 4.15 22.22
C GLU A 8 33.65 5.20 22.20
N ILE A 9 33.93 6.39 22.74
CA ILE A 9 33.03 7.53 22.72
C ILE A 9 32.74 7.94 21.27
N GLN A 10 33.76 8.02 20.43
CA GLN A 10 33.59 8.39 19.03
C GLN A 10 32.73 7.37 18.28
N ARG A 11 33.02 6.07 18.43
CA ARG A 11 32.22 4.97 17.85
C ARG A 11 30.75 5.03 18.30
N SER A 12 30.51 5.30 19.58
CA SER A 12 29.16 5.42 20.13
C SER A 12 28.41 6.62 19.52
N ARG A 13 29.07 7.77 19.37
CA ARG A 13 28.50 8.95 18.72
C ARG A 13 28.20 8.72 17.25
N ASP A 14 29.07 8.01 16.54
CA ASP A 14 28.85 7.66 15.12
C ASP A 14 27.63 6.76 14.96
N THR A 15 27.49 5.77 15.84
CA THR A 15 26.33 4.88 15.87
C THR A 15 25.04 5.65 16.16
N LEU A 16 25.06 6.54 17.14
CA LEU A 16 23.91 7.37 17.50
C LEU A 16 23.48 8.27 16.34
N ARG A 17 24.43 8.94 15.66
CA ARG A 17 24.14 9.75 14.47
C ARG A 17 23.52 8.93 13.34
N SER A 18 24.00 7.71 13.12
CA SER A 18 23.44 6.81 12.11
C SER A 18 21.98 6.44 12.43
N LEU A 19 21.71 6.09 13.69
CA LEU A 19 20.35 5.73 14.13
C LEU A 19 19.39 6.91 14.07
N GLU A 20 19.82 8.11 14.48
CA GLU A 20 19.02 9.33 14.37
C GLU A 20 18.67 9.64 12.90
N LYS A 21 19.63 9.48 11.99
CA LYS A 21 19.38 9.66 10.56
C LYS A 21 18.34 8.66 10.04
N GLN A 22 18.48 7.37 10.38
CA GLN A 22 17.51 6.35 9.98
C GLN A 22 16.12 6.61 10.56
N HIS A 23 16.05 7.07 11.81
CA HIS A 23 14.79 7.43 12.45
C HIS A 23 14.08 8.55 11.68
N GLU A 24 14.78 9.64 11.34
CA GLU A 24 14.18 10.75 10.59
C GLU A 24 13.77 10.35 9.17
N GLU A 25 14.55 9.49 8.49
CA GLU A 25 14.19 8.96 7.18
C GLU A 25 12.89 8.13 7.24
N LEU A 26 12.77 7.23 8.21
CA LEU A 26 11.57 6.42 8.41
C LEU A 26 10.37 7.27 8.82
N LYS A 27 10.57 8.26 9.69
CA LYS A 27 9.53 9.19 10.10
C LYS A 27 9.00 9.99 8.92
N ARG A 28 9.87 10.54 8.08
CA ARG A 28 9.49 11.24 6.84
C ARG A 28 8.70 10.32 5.91
N CYS A 29 9.20 9.09 5.66
CA CYS A 29 8.52 8.14 4.78
C CYS A 29 7.11 7.76 5.30
N ARG A 30 6.97 7.65 6.62
CA ARG A 30 5.67 7.45 7.28
C ARG A 30 4.74 8.63 7.07
N GLU A 31 5.21 9.86 7.24
CA GLU A 31 4.42 11.08 7.06
C GLU A 31 3.98 11.24 5.59
N GLU A 32 4.88 11.01 4.64
CA GLU A 32 4.60 11.00 3.20
C GLU A 32 3.50 9.96 2.88
N THR A 33 3.67 8.72 3.34
CA THR A 33 2.68 7.66 3.15
C THR A 33 1.33 8.01 3.80
N GLN A 34 1.33 8.59 5.00
CA GLN A 34 0.10 9.01 5.66
C GLN A 34 -0.60 10.15 4.92
N SER A 35 0.14 11.10 4.36
CA SER A 35 -0.41 12.19 3.56
C SER A 35 -1.07 11.68 2.26
N LEU A 36 -0.44 10.72 1.58
CA LEU A 36 -0.99 10.07 0.38
C LEU A 36 -2.22 9.23 0.69
N LEU A 37 -2.22 8.51 1.82
CA LEU A 37 -3.35 7.68 2.22
C LEU A 37 -4.47 8.46 2.91
N SER A 38 -4.24 9.72 3.31
CA SER A 38 -5.24 10.55 3.98
C SER A 38 -6.48 10.81 3.11
N PRO A 39 -6.38 11.24 1.84
CA PRO A 39 -7.54 11.36 0.96
C PRO A 39 -8.25 10.03 0.73
N VAL A 40 -7.49 8.97 0.48
CA VAL A 40 -8.00 7.62 0.22
C VAL A 40 -8.77 7.03 1.41
N ARG A 41 -8.29 7.24 2.63
CA ARG A 41 -8.95 6.80 3.87
C ARG A 41 -10.15 7.67 4.26
N ARG A 42 -10.31 8.85 3.65
CA ARG A 42 -11.42 9.79 3.92
C ARG A 42 -12.56 9.65 2.92
N LEU A 43 -12.41 8.81 1.89
CA LEU A 43 -13.51 8.49 0.99
C LEU A 43 -14.58 7.67 1.73
N PRO A 44 -15.87 7.97 1.54
CA PRO A 44 -16.95 7.11 1.98
C PRO A 44 -16.79 5.69 1.41
N MET A 45 -17.24 4.69 2.17
CA MET A 45 -17.10 3.30 1.76
C MET A 45 -17.77 3.03 0.41
N GLU A 46 -18.89 3.69 0.14
CA GLU A 46 -19.67 3.57 -1.10
C GLU A 46 -18.90 4.03 -2.33
N VAL A 47 -17.99 4.99 -2.16
CA VAL A 47 -17.14 5.49 -3.24
C VAL A 47 -15.98 4.52 -3.48
N LEU A 48 -15.33 4.04 -2.42
CA LEU A 48 -14.27 3.04 -2.51
C LEU A 48 -14.77 1.76 -3.18
N GLU A 49 -15.98 1.36 -2.85
CA GLU A 49 -16.68 0.23 -3.42
C GLU A 49 -16.90 0.34 -4.94
N GLN A 50 -17.32 1.52 -5.42
CA GLN A 50 -17.46 1.78 -6.85
C GLN A 50 -16.11 1.78 -7.55
N VAL A 51 -15.09 2.37 -6.93
CA VAL A 51 -13.71 2.38 -7.45
C VAL A 51 -13.16 0.95 -7.56
N PHE A 52 -13.36 0.10 -6.54
CA PHE A 52 -12.92 -1.30 -6.59
C PHE A 52 -13.66 -2.11 -7.65
N GLY A 53 -14.97 -1.89 -7.80
CA GLY A 53 -15.72 -2.49 -8.91
C GLY A 53 -15.13 -2.08 -10.25
N LEU A 54 -14.92 -0.79 -10.48
CA LEU A 54 -14.30 -0.33 -11.72
C LEU A 54 -12.91 -0.94 -11.92
N ALA A 55 -12.04 -0.93 -10.91
CA ALA A 55 -10.67 -1.42 -11.03
C ALA A 55 -10.57 -2.95 -11.23
N CYS A 56 -11.41 -3.73 -10.55
CA CYS A 56 -11.41 -5.20 -10.67
C CYS A 56 -12.11 -5.70 -11.94
N PHE A 57 -13.00 -4.90 -12.54
CA PHE A 57 -13.77 -5.27 -13.74
C PHE A 57 -13.36 -4.49 -15.01
N SER A 58 -12.42 -3.55 -14.92
CA SER A 58 -11.91 -2.80 -16.08
C SER A 58 -10.77 -3.55 -16.76
N ASP A 59 -11.04 -4.72 -17.31
CA ASP A 59 -10.47 -5.08 -18.61
C ASP A 59 -11.30 -6.17 -19.29
N SER A 60 -12.31 -5.71 -20.02
CA SER A 60 -12.70 -6.31 -21.29
C SER A 60 -13.34 -5.21 -22.10
N THR A 61 -12.46 -4.50 -22.80
CA THR A 61 -12.74 -3.77 -24.04
C THR A 61 -13.85 -2.72 -23.99
N CYS A 62 -13.46 -1.51 -24.37
CA CYS A 62 -14.33 -0.67 -25.18
C CYS A 62 -15.07 -1.57 -26.19
N LEU A 63 -16.41 -1.62 -26.14
CA LEU A 63 -17.35 -2.34 -27.02
C LEU A 63 -17.93 -3.70 -26.52
N SER A 64 -18.69 -3.73 -25.41
CA SER A 64 -20.02 -4.39 -25.38
C SER A 64 -20.73 -4.20 -24.02
N PRO A 65 -22.02 -3.79 -23.96
CA PRO A 65 -22.75 -3.59 -22.71
C PRO A 65 -23.37 -4.88 -22.15
N SER A 66 -22.68 -6.02 -22.25
CA SER A 66 -23.21 -7.28 -21.71
C SER A 66 -22.08 -8.23 -21.36
N THR A 67 -21.71 -8.25 -20.08
CA THR A 67 -21.31 -9.42 -19.27
C THR A 67 -20.43 -8.91 -18.15
N TYR A 68 -20.93 -9.02 -16.92
CA TYR A 68 -20.15 -8.81 -15.71
C TYR A 68 -19.12 -9.95 -15.66
N ASP A 69 -17.90 -9.70 -16.13
CA ASP A 69 -16.86 -10.72 -16.16
C ASP A 69 -16.16 -10.74 -14.79
N TYR A 70 -16.20 -11.89 -14.13
CA TYR A 70 -15.75 -12.04 -12.76
C TYR A 70 -14.23 -12.20 -12.72
N ALA A 71 -13.54 -11.13 -12.30
CA ALA A 71 -12.32 -11.05 -11.49
C ALA A 71 -11.08 -11.94 -11.77
N LEU A 72 -10.97 -12.65 -12.90
CA LEU A 72 -9.71 -13.30 -13.27
C LEU A 72 -9.39 -13.15 -14.76
N ASP A 73 -8.76 -12.04 -15.12
CA ASP A 73 -8.11 -11.92 -16.42
C ASP A 73 -6.76 -12.66 -16.39
N ILE A 74 -6.75 -13.85 -16.99
CA ILE A 74 -5.52 -14.60 -17.23
C ILE A 74 -4.97 -14.15 -18.59
N THR A 75 -4.45 -12.93 -18.66
CA THR A 75 -3.61 -12.53 -19.78
C THR A 75 -2.23 -13.15 -19.61
N ILE A 76 -1.65 -13.61 -20.73
CA ILE A 76 -0.56 -14.60 -20.89
C ILE A 76 0.76 -14.27 -20.15
N ASN A 77 0.85 -13.20 -19.35
CA ASN A 77 2.04 -12.91 -18.55
C ASN A 77 1.83 -12.28 -17.17
N THR A 78 0.60 -12.03 -16.71
CA THR A 78 0.33 -11.53 -15.34
C THR A 78 -1.09 -11.88 -14.93
N ALA A 79 -1.26 -12.82 -14.00
CA ALA A 79 -2.53 -12.98 -13.30
C ALA A 79 -2.66 -11.79 -12.32
N GLY A 80 -3.24 -10.68 -12.81
CA GLY A 80 -3.46 -9.48 -12.01
C GLY A 80 -4.59 -9.72 -11.02
N ALA A 81 -4.24 -10.13 -9.81
CA ALA A 81 -5.21 -10.25 -8.72
C ALA A 81 -5.41 -8.87 -8.06
N TRP A 82 -6.05 -7.93 -8.77
CA TRP A 82 -6.33 -6.57 -8.29
C TRP A 82 -6.98 -6.57 -6.90
N THR A 83 -7.84 -7.55 -6.65
CA THR A 83 -8.50 -7.78 -5.36
C THR A 83 -7.52 -8.10 -4.23
N LEU A 84 -6.46 -8.86 -4.52
CA LEU A 84 -5.39 -9.11 -3.56
C LEU A 84 -4.59 -7.83 -3.30
N ASP A 85 -4.22 -7.08 -4.35
CA ASP A 85 -3.44 -5.86 -4.23
C ASP A 85 -4.18 -4.78 -3.42
N LEU A 86 -5.47 -4.57 -3.70
CA LEU A 86 -6.31 -3.64 -2.95
C LEU A 86 -6.46 -4.07 -1.46
N SER A 87 -6.46 -5.37 -1.17
CA SER A 87 -6.56 -5.88 0.21
C SER A 87 -5.32 -5.63 1.08
N GLN A 88 -4.19 -5.29 0.47
CA GLN A 88 -2.94 -4.99 1.17
C GLN A 88 -2.79 -3.51 1.55
N VAL A 89 -3.61 -2.61 1.00
CA VAL A 89 -3.46 -1.15 1.20
C VAL A 89 -3.78 -0.72 2.65
N CYS A 90 -4.92 -1.13 3.19
CA CYS A 90 -5.27 -0.88 4.59
C CYS A 90 -6.35 -1.84 5.12
N SER A 91 -6.57 -1.83 6.44
CA SER A 91 -7.58 -2.66 7.09
C SER A 91 -9.00 -2.38 6.59
N VAL A 92 -9.34 -1.12 6.32
CA VAL A 92 -10.65 -0.71 5.81
C VAL A 92 -10.90 -1.28 4.42
N TRP A 93 -9.94 -1.12 3.51
CA TRP A 93 -10.02 -1.66 2.15
C TRP A 93 -10.15 -3.19 2.16
N ARG A 94 -9.34 -3.84 2.99
CA ARG A 94 -9.43 -5.29 3.21
C ARG A 94 -10.79 -5.73 3.73
N GLN A 95 -11.40 -4.96 4.63
CA GLN A 95 -12.74 -5.25 5.14
C GLN A 95 -13.79 -5.15 4.04
N ILE A 96 -13.74 -4.09 3.22
CA ILE A 96 -14.65 -3.91 2.08
C ILE A 96 -14.53 -5.08 1.11
N ILE A 97 -13.31 -5.45 0.72
CA ILE A 97 -13.05 -6.56 -0.21
C ILE A 97 -13.52 -7.90 0.35
N ARG A 98 -13.29 -8.16 1.64
CA ARG A 98 -13.76 -9.41 2.28
C ARG A 98 -15.28 -9.47 2.40
N SER A 99 -15.93 -8.33 2.60
CA SER A 99 -17.40 -8.27 2.68
C SER A 99 -18.10 -8.48 1.33
N ARG A 100 -17.32 -8.45 0.24
CA ARG A 100 -17.84 -8.52 -1.14
C ARG A 100 -17.19 -9.66 -1.91
N PRO A 101 -17.77 -10.87 -1.82
CA PRO A 101 -17.32 -12.01 -2.61
C PRO A 101 -17.31 -11.75 -4.11
N SER A 102 -18.16 -10.84 -4.62
CA SER A 102 -18.20 -10.48 -6.04
C SER A 102 -16.91 -9.84 -6.57
N LEU A 103 -16.04 -9.33 -5.70
CA LEU A 103 -14.75 -8.77 -6.10
C LEU A 103 -13.67 -9.85 -6.25
N TRP A 104 -13.91 -11.09 -5.81
CA TRP A 104 -13.02 -12.24 -6.01
C TRP A 104 -13.42 -13.01 -7.26
#